data_AF-A0A8S4RF38-F1
#
_entry.id   AF-A0A8S4RF38-F1
#
_cell.length_a   1.000
_cell.length_b   1.000
_cell.length_c   1.000
_cell.angle_alpha   90.00
_cell.angle_beta   90.00
_cell.angle_gamma   90.00
#
_symmetry.space_group_name_H-M   'P 1'
#
loop_
_entity.id
_entity.type
_entity.pdbx_description
1 polymer ?
#
loop_
_entity_poly.entity_id
_entity_poly.type
_entity_poly.pdbx_seq_one_letter_code
_entity_poly.pdbx_strand_id
1 'polypeptide(L)'
;MKKVIGHNQAKKKIMNNLSVQSWLICGKKGIGKATLAQSFSNWFLIKNYDEVALDLHIVEGDTIGVEKKELSLLKNTALDQDVTLEKGKELSSGIYEANFKLNKAINIATLPKIGHRMLSGELVILNHITKEEVKIPRDFHYLKVIKLNHDDYKLTFCNFLGNEFFEYKKYDPQYSDLSDEYKFVDFGSVKKTNNLKFKEYVGHAPKFFAVEGLIEPGSENHVIDLFELVREGKGRKVGTLADEFGYFDDQNKLHYYNYHKSAESNTYDPESFSVKMINLDVKKIDKFHLIAEQGDIIIHTILENLDIF
;
A
#
# COMPACT_ATOMS: atom_id res chain seq x y z
N MET A 1 -21.20 -14.84 18.36
CA MET A 1 -22.20 -14.96 19.45
C MET A 1 -23.36 -15.93 19.23
N LYS A 2 -24.10 -15.92 18.10
CA LYS A 2 -25.22 -16.87 17.87
C LYS A 2 -24.83 -18.36 17.90
N LYS A 3 -23.56 -18.67 17.62
CA LYS A 3 -23.00 -20.04 17.59
C LYS A 3 -22.58 -20.61 18.96
N VAL A 4 -22.66 -19.83 20.05
CA VAL A 4 -22.31 -20.32 21.41
C VAL A 4 -23.55 -20.88 22.11
N ILE A 5 -23.57 -22.19 22.30
CA ILE A 5 -24.62 -22.92 23.02
C ILE A 5 -24.43 -22.70 24.54
N GLY A 6 -25.52 -22.47 25.28
CA GLY A 6 -25.45 -22.17 26.72
C GLY A 6 -24.95 -20.76 27.04
N HIS A 7 -24.50 -20.52 28.28
CA HIS A 7 -23.95 -19.22 28.75
C HIS A 7 -24.89 -18.01 28.61
N ASN A 8 -26.20 -18.21 28.66
CA ASN A 8 -27.18 -17.15 28.34
C ASN A 8 -27.03 -15.90 29.21
N GLN A 9 -26.77 -16.07 30.52
CA GLN A 9 -26.53 -14.95 31.43
C GLN A 9 -25.23 -14.20 31.08
N ALA A 10 -24.12 -14.91 30.88
CA ALA A 10 -22.84 -14.31 30.53
C ALA A 10 -22.88 -13.60 29.17
N LYS A 11 -23.49 -14.21 28.15
CA LYS A 11 -23.71 -13.59 26.83
C LYS A 11 -24.49 -12.29 26.95
N LYS A 12 -25.63 -12.30 27.66
CA LYS A 12 -26.47 -11.11 27.84
C LYS A 12 -25.71 -10.01 28.57
N LYS A 13 -24.96 -10.36 29.62
CA LYS A 13 -24.20 -9.39 30.41
C LYS A 13 -23.08 -8.74 29.60
N ILE A 14 -22.30 -9.51 28.85
CA ILE A 14 -21.22 -8.99 28.01
C ILE A 14 -21.80 -8.13 26.86
N MET A 15 -22.86 -8.59 26.18
CA MET A 15 -23.42 -7.88 25.03
C MET A 15 -24.16 -6.57 25.39
N ASN A 16 -24.72 -6.47 26.59
CA ASN A 16 -25.43 -5.27 27.02
C ASN A 16 -24.52 -4.20 27.64
N ASN A 17 -23.25 -4.53 27.90
CA ASN A 17 -22.31 -3.64 28.59
C ASN A 17 -21.05 -3.42 27.74
N LEU A 18 -21.25 -3.03 26.48
CA LEU A 18 -20.14 -2.84 25.52
C LEU A 18 -19.20 -1.69 25.88
N SER A 19 -19.54 -0.83 26.85
CA SER A 19 -18.64 0.20 27.38
C SER A 19 -17.60 -0.32 28.38
N VAL A 20 -17.79 -1.53 28.93
CA VAL A 20 -16.86 -2.11 29.92
C VAL A 20 -15.57 -2.55 29.25
N GLN A 21 -14.43 -2.05 29.74
CA GLN A 21 -13.11 -2.31 29.17
C GLN A 21 -12.64 -3.75 29.42
N SER A 22 -12.78 -4.26 30.65
CA SER A 22 -12.24 -5.58 31.00
C SER A 22 -13.30 -6.50 31.56
N TRP A 23 -13.21 -7.78 31.19
CA TRP A 23 -14.11 -8.84 31.60
C TRP A 23 -13.34 -10.00 32.23
N LEU A 24 -13.82 -10.46 33.38
CA LEU A 24 -13.42 -11.73 33.97
C LEU A 24 -14.53 -12.74 33.73
N ILE A 25 -14.22 -13.81 33.00
CA ILE A 25 -15.14 -14.92 32.74
C ILE A 25 -14.75 -16.09 33.65
N CYS A 26 -15.54 -16.29 34.70
CA CYS A 26 -15.29 -17.29 35.73
C CYS A 26 -16.21 -18.51 35.57
N GLY A 27 -15.71 -19.68 35.96
CA GLY A 27 -16.48 -20.93 36.07
C GLY A 27 -15.58 -22.16 35.91
N LYS A 28 -16.09 -23.36 36.16
CA LYS A 28 -15.28 -24.60 36.14
C LYS A 28 -14.57 -24.86 34.80
N LYS A 29 -13.50 -25.64 34.81
CA LYS A 29 -12.83 -26.12 33.59
C LYS A 29 -13.81 -26.85 32.67
N GLY A 30 -13.64 -26.69 31.35
CA GLY A 30 -14.44 -27.42 30.35
C GLY A 30 -15.84 -26.86 30.06
N ILE A 31 -16.33 -25.85 30.79
CA ILE A 31 -17.68 -25.30 30.54
C ILE A 31 -17.79 -24.45 29.26
N GLY A 32 -16.70 -24.23 28.52
CA GLY A 32 -16.72 -23.45 27.26
C GLY A 32 -16.44 -21.94 27.40
N LYS A 33 -15.75 -21.51 28.47
CA LYS A 33 -15.37 -20.10 28.70
C LYS A 33 -14.53 -19.53 27.55
N ALA A 34 -13.53 -20.29 27.08
CA ALA A 34 -12.64 -19.88 25.99
C ALA A 34 -13.43 -19.71 24.68
N THR A 35 -14.35 -20.63 24.39
CA THR A 35 -15.24 -20.56 23.24
C THR A 35 -16.16 -19.34 23.30
N LEU A 36 -16.67 -18.99 24.49
CA LEU A 36 -17.45 -17.77 24.71
C LEU A 36 -16.61 -16.51 24.48
N ALA A 37 -15.40 -16.44 25.05
CA ALA A 37 -14.48 -15.31 24.89
C ALA A 37 -14.07 -15.10 23.43
N GLN A 38 -13.69 -16.17 22.73
CA GLN A 38 -13.34 -16.13 21.31
C GLN A 38 -14.54 -15.71 20.44
N SER A 39 -15.73 -16.23 20.73
CA SER A 39 -16.96 -15.90 19.98
C SER A 39 -17.47 -14.49 20.24
N PHE A 40 -17.19 -13.94 21.41
CA PHE A 40 -17.42 -12.53 21.74
C PHE A 40 -16.41 -11.66 21.00
N SER A 41 -15.13 -12.01 21.04
CA SER A 41 -14.06 -11.28 20.37
C SER A 41 -14.31 -11.16 18.88
N ASN A 42 -14.59 -12.27 18.21
CA ASN A 42 -14.92 -12.26 16.77
C ASN A 42 -16.16 -11.41 16.46
N TRP A 43 -17.20 -11.47 17.30
CA TRP A 43 -18.42 -10.70 17.07
C TRP A 43 -18.22 -9.19 17.31
N PHE A 44 -17.44 -8.83 18.33
CA PHE A 44 -17.16 -7.45 18.69
C PHE A 44 -16.25 -6.78 17.65
N LEU A 45 -15.19 -7.48 17.20
CA LEU A 45 -14.27 -7.00 16.16
C LEU A 45 -14.94 -6.86 14.79
N ILE A 46 -15.86 -7.77 14.42
CA ILE A 46 -16.62 -7.67 13.16
C ILE A 46 -17.57 -6.45 13.18
N LYS A 47 -17.98 -5.96 14.36
CA LYS A 47 -18.87 -4.80 14.47
C LYS A 47 -18.13 -3.46 14.58
N ASN A 48 -16.92 -3.45 15.14
CA ASN A 48 -16.13 -2.25 15.41
C ASN A 48 -14.82 -2.28 14.61
N TYR A 49 -14.94 -2.33 13.28
CA TYR A 49 -13.80 -2.36 12.37
C TYR A 49 -12.78 -1.28 12.76
N ASP A 50 -11.53 -1.72 12.97
CA ASP A 50 -10.32 -0.92 13.16
C ASP A 50 -10.18 -0.08 14.45
N GLU A 51 -11.13 -0.09 15.39
CA GLU A 51 -11.06 0.78 16.60
C GLU A 51 -10.60 0.09 17.89
N VAL A 52 -10.76 -1.24 18.01
CA VAL A 52 -10.52 -1.95 19.28
C VAL A 52 -9.85 -3.30 19.02
N ALA A 53 -8.80 -3.61 19.77
CA ALA A 53 -8.22 -4.94 19.88
C ALA A 53 -8.64 -5.60 21.21
N LEU A 54 -8.62 -6.93 21.28
CA LEU A 54 -8.95 -7.67 22.51
C LEU A 54 -7.77 -8.54 22.89
N ASP A 55 -7.17 -8.27 24.04
CA ASP A 55 -6.17 -9.14 24.63
C ASP A 55 -6.87 -10.22 25.45
N LEU A 56 -6.50 -11.47 25.20
CA LEU A 56 -7.00 -12.64 25.92
C LEU A 56 -5.88 -13.19 26.79
N HIS A 57 -6.10 -13.23 28.11
CA HIS A 57 -5.15 -13.83 29.04
C HIS A 57 -5.84 -14.82 29.97
N ILE A 58 -5.09 -15.84 30.37
CA ILE A 58 -5.52 -16.78 31.40
C ILE A 58 -5.21 -16.13 32.74
N VAL A 59 -6.23 -15.89 33.55
CA VAL A 59 -6.09 -15.46 34.94
C VAL A 59 -5.99 -16.71 35.82
N GLU A 60 -5.35 -16.60 36.98
CA GLU A 60 -5.13 -17.71 37.91
C GLU A 60 -6.36 -18.65 38.07
N GLY A 61 -6.09 -19.95 38.04
CA GLY A 61 -7.11 -20.99 38.15
C GLY A 61 -7.96 -21.15 36.88
N ASP A 62 -9.28 -21.02 37.06
CA ASP A 62 -10.29 -21.39 36.07
C ASP A 62 -10.93 -20.18 35.39
N THR A 63 -10.20 -19.06 35.32
CA THR A 63 -10.70 -17.75 34.91
C THR A 63 -10.05 -17.27 33.62
N ILE A 64 -10.83 -16.67 32.73
CA ILE A 64 -10.33 -16.04 31.50
C ILE A 64 -10.54 -14.53 31.60
N GLY A 65 -9.46 -13.78 31.45
CA GLY A 65 -9.48 -12.33 31.31
C GLY A 65 -9.60 -11.94 29.84
N VAL A 66 -10.55 -11.05 29.55
CA VAL A 66 -10.70 -10.40 28.25
C VAL A 66 -10.56 -8.90 28.49
N GLU A 67 -9.54 -8.29 27.90
CA GLU A 67 -9.29 -6.86 28.03
C GLU A 67 -9.48 -6.19 26.68
N LYS A 68 -10.36 -5.17 26.64
CA LYS A 68 -10.42 -4.24 25.51
C LYS A 68 -9.19 -3.37 25.60
N LYS A 69 -8.35 -3.58 24.61
CA LYS A 69 -7.34 -2.62 24.26
C LYS A 69 -7.99 -1.71 23.24
N GLU A 70 -8.43 -0.54 23.70
CA GLU A 70 -8.58 0.58 22.77
C GLU A 70 -7.25 0.65 22.00
N LEU A 71 -7.29 0.70 20.67
CA LEU A 71 -6.07 0.95 19.89
C LEU A 71 -5.64 2.42 20.08
N SER A 72 -5.58 2.88 21.33
CA SER A 72 -5.01 4.15 21.76
C SER A 72 -3.47 4.15 21.68
N LEU A 73 -2.87 3.04 21.24
CA LEU A 73 -1.44 2.95 20.88
C LEU A 73 -1.12 3.37 19.44
N LEU A 74 -2.11 3.80 18.65
CA LEU A 74 -1.87 4.60 17.42
C LEU A 74 -2.24 6.08 17.59
N LYS A 75 -2.77 6.48 18.76
CA LYS A 75 -3.03 7.89 19.13
C LYS A 75 -1.87 8.60 19.84
N ASN A 76 -0.71 7.95 19.97
CA ASN A 76 0.56 8.60 20.27
C ASN A 76 1.52 8.55 19.07
N THR A 77 0.97 8.65 17.86
CA THR A 77 1.68 9.43 16.85
C THR A 77 1.65 10.85 17.39
N ALA A 78 2.81 11.36 17.81
CA ALA A 78 2.89 12.72 18.35
C ALA A 78 2.12 13.64 17.40
N LEU A 79 1.26 14.50 17.95
CA LEU A 79 0.54 15.55 17.23
C LEU A 79 1.47 16.50 16.44
N ASP A 80 2.79 16.28 16.51
CA ASP A 80 3.85 17.15 16.01
C ASP A 80 4.77 16.47 14.96
N GLN A 81 4.42 15.29 14.42
CA GLN A 81 5.18 14.73 13.29
C GLN A 81 4.83 15.45 11.98
N ASP A 82 5.69 16.39 11.60
CA ASP A 82 5.57 17.19 10.37
C ASP A 82 6.04 16.39 9.17
N VAL A 83 5.18 16.22 8.16
CA VAL A 83 5.57 15.63 6.87
C VAL A 83 5.59 16.73 5.84
N THR A 84 6.76 16.94 5.24
CA THR A 84 6.96 17.94 4.20
C THR A 84 7.29 17.26 2.88
N LEU A 85 6.94 17.91 1.78
CA LEU A 85 7.44 17.55 0.44
C LEU A 85 8.48 18.59 0.06
N GLU A 86 9.71 18.14 -0.16
CA GLU A 86 10.88 19.00 -0.30
C GLU A 86 11.68 18.65 -1.55
N LYS A 87 12.37 19.65 -2.07
CA LYS A 87 13.30 19.51 -3.18
C LYS A 87 14.49 18.64 -2.78
N GLY A 88 14.71 17.58 -3.55
CA GLY A 88 15.83 16.66 -3.41
C GLY A 88 16.99 16.98 -4.36
N LYS A 89 17.75 15.95 -4.73
CA LYS A 89 18.87 16.10 -5.68
C LYS A 89 18.36 16.42 -7.09
N GLU A 90 19.24 17.01 -7.88
CA GLU A 90 18.98 17.23 -9.30
C GLU A 90 18.98 15.89 -10.05
N LEU A 91 17.99 15.73 -10.92
CA LEU A 91 17.84 14.56 -11.80
C LEU A 91 18.30 14.89 -13.22
N SER A 92 17.95 16.07 -13.71
CA SER A 92 18.36 16.59 -15.02
C SER A 92 18.09 18.09 -15.08
N SER A 93 19.02 18.90 -15.58
CA SER A 93 18.89 20.34 -15.90
C SER A 93 17.57 21.02 -15.46
N GLY A 94 17.48 21.39 -14.18
CA GLY A 94 16.33 22.11 -13.62
C GLY A 94 15.18 21.25 -13.08
N ILE A 95 15.26 19.92 -13.20
CA ILE A 95 14.32 18.94 -12.65
C ILE A 95 14.95 18.29 -11.43
N TYR A 96 14.30 18.43 -10.29
CA TYR A 96 14.77 17.92 -9.00
C TYR A 96 13.77 16.95 -8.39
N GLU A 97 14.26 15.99 -7.61
CA GLU A 97 13.39 15.04 -6.90
C GLU A 97 12.41 15.76 -5.96
N ALA A 98 11.26 15.15 -5.77
CA ALA A 98 10.26 15.56 -4.80
C ALA A 98 10.18 14.50 -3.68
N ASN A 99 10.79 14.84 -2.55
CA ASN A 99 11.07 13.93 -1.45
C ASN A 99 10.16 14.23 -0.28
N PHE A 100 9.47 13.21 0.22
CA PHE A 100 8.70 13.27 1.45
C PHE A 100 9.65 13.12 2.63
N LYS A 101 9.73 14.15 3.46
CA LYS A 101 10.52 14.12 4.68
C LYS A 101 9.66 14.10 5.92
N LEU A 102 10.03 13.25 6.86
CA LEU A 102 9.51 13.27 8.21
C LEU A 102 10.38 14.20 9.07
N ASN A 103 9.72 15.12 9.78
CA ASN A 103 10.31 16.12 10.65
C ASN A 103 11.45 16.90 9.97
N LYS A 104 11.34 17.13 8.64
CA LYS A 104 12.35 17.80 7.78
C LYS A 104 13.75 17.16 7.79
N ALA A 105 13.90 15.98 8.37
CA ALA A 105 15.20 15.36 8.62
C ALA A 105 15.35 14.01 7.91
N ILE A 106 14.30 13.19 7.92
CA ILE A 106 14.36 11.81 7.45
C ILE A 106 13.63 11.70 6.14
N ASN A 107 14.31 11.30 5.05
CA ASN A 107 13.63 10.96 3.81
C ASN A 107 12.87 9.65 3.98
N ILE A 108 11.56 9.67 3.73
CA ILE A 108 10.68 8.50 3.92
C ILE A 108 10.09 8.00 2.61
N ALA A 109 10.00 8.85 1.59
CA ALA A 109 9.52 8.45 0.28
C ALA A 109 9.92 9.48 -0.79
N THR A 110 9.93 9.05 -2.05
CA THR A 110 10.21 9.91 -3.19
C THR A 110 9.15 9.69 -4.26
N LEU A 111 8.73 10.77 -4.93
CA LEU A 111 7.84 10.65 -6.09
C LEU A 111 8.51 9.84 -7.20
N PRO A 112 7.84 8.83 -7.78
CA PRO A 112 8.43 8.03 -8.84
C PRO A 112 8.68 8.88 -10.09
N LYS A 113 9.83 8.63 -10.73
CA LYS A 113 10.11 9.09 -12.10
C LYS A 113 9.70 8.07 -13.17
N ILE A 114 9.43 6.84 -12.75
CA ILE A 114 9.00 5.74 -13.61
C ILE A 114 7.48 5.62 -13.53
N GLY A 115 6.83 5.73 -14.68
CA GLY A 115 5.41 5.52 -14.87
C GLY A 115 5.10 4.25 -15.65
N HIS A 116 3.87 3.74 -15.51
CA HIS A 116 3.43 2.53 -16.19
C HIS A 116 2.13 2.78 -16.94
N ARG A 117 2.11 2.53 -18.25
CA ARG A 117 0.91 2.69 -19.09
C ARG A 117 0.70 1.54 -20.04
N MET A 118 -0.54 1.33 -20.49
CA MET A 118 -0.82 0.40 -21.57
C MET A 118 -0.94 1.18 -22.89
N LEU A 119 -0.20 0.75 -23.91
CA LEU A 119 -0.19 1.35 -25.24
C LEU A 119 -0.31 0.23 -26.29
N SER A 120 -1.39 0.26 -27.09
CA SER A 120 -1.65 -0.73 -28.14
C SER A 120 -1.60 -2.20 -27.67
N GLY A 121 -2.08 -2.46 -26.44
CA GLY A 121 -2.08 -3.80 -25.82
C GLY A 121 -0.72 -4.26 -25.28
N GLU A 122 0.31 -3.41 -25.31
CA GLU A 122 1.61 -3.63 -24.66
C GLU A 122 1.72 -2.79 -23.38
N LEU A 123 2.36 -3.37 -22.36
CA LEU A 123 2.67 -2.63 -21.13
C LEU A 123 3.97 -1.87 -21.37
N VAL A 124 3.96 -0.57 -21.10
CA VAL A 124 5.09 0.33 -21.30
C VAL A 124 5.51 0.89 -19.95
N ILE A 125 6.80 0.73 -19.64
CA ILE A 125 7.48 1.38 -18.52
C ILE A 125 8.18 2.61 -19.10
N LEU A 126 7.87 3.79 -18.60
CA LEU A 126 8.38 5.06 -19.12
C LEU A 126 9.12 5.80 -18.01
N ASN A 127 10.33 6.25 -18.32
CA ASN A 127 11.04 7.21 -17.48
C ASN A 127 10.68 8.63 -17.91
N HIS A 128 10.01 9.38 -17.05
CA HIS A 128 9.51 10.71 -17.36
C HIS A 128 10.60 11.78 -17.52
N ILE A 129 11.83 11.47 -17.10
CA ILE A 129 12.99 12.36 -17.20
C ILE A 129 13.76 12.09 -18.49
N THR A 130 14.20 10.84 -18.70
CA THR A 130 15.01 10.48 -19.87
C THR A 130 14.17 10.23 -21.13
N LYS A 131 12.85 10.03 -20.98
CA LYS A 131 11.90 9.59 -22.02
C LYS A 131 12.21 8.20 -22.58
N GLU A 132 13.03 7.43 -21.87
CA GLU A 132 13.30 6.03 -22.21
C GLU A 132 12.07 5.16 -21.93
N GLU A 133 11.74 4.29 -22.89
CA GLU A 133 10.61 3.38 -22.83
C GLU A 133 11.05 1.92 -22.90
N VAL A 134 10.50 1.11 -22.01
CA VAL A 134 10.66 -0.34 -22.00
C VAL A 134 9.31 -1.00 -22.20
N LYS A 135 9.18 -1.76 -23.30
CA LYS A 135 7.97 -2.50 -23.62
C LYS A 135 8.02 -3.90 -23.04
N ILE A 136 7.00 -4.26 -22.27
CA ILE A 136 6.79 -5.60 -21.71
C ILE A 136 5.74 -6.31 -22.58
N PRO A 137 6.11 -7.39 -23.27
CA PRO A 137 5.20 -8.13 -24.13
C PRO A 137 4.13 -8.85 -23.31
N ARG A 138 2.99 -9.12 -23.95
CA ARG A 138 1.80 -9.69 -23.31
C ARG A 138 2.05 -10.99 -22.54
N ASP A 139 2.95 -11.84 -23.02
CA ASP A 139 3.30 -13.10 -22.36
C ASP A 139 3.94 -12.90 -20.98
N PHE A 140 4.41 -11.68 -20.67
CA PHE A 140 5.04 -11.29 -19.41
C PHE A 140 4.20 -10.30 -18.59
N HIS A 141 2.89 -10.17 -18.87
CA HIS A 141 1.97 -9.31 -18.10
C HIS A 141 1.56 -9.90 -16.73
N TYR A 142 2.25 -10.91 -16.24
CA TYR A 142 2.02 -11.44 -14.90
C TYR A 142 3.01 -10.81 -13.92
N LEU A 143 2.59 -10.63 -12.68
CA LEU A 143 3.48 -10.18 -11.62
C LEU A 143 3.54 -11.20 -10.49
N LYS A 144 4.76 -11.42 -10.00
CA LYS A 144 5.01 -12.17 -8.77
C LYS A 144 5.71 -11.28 -7.77
N VAL A 145 5.54 -11.62 -6.50
CA VAL A 145 6.20 -10.92 -5.40
C VAL A 145 7.53 -11.60 -5.12
N ILE A 146 8.60 -10.82 -5.19
CA ILE A 146 9.96 -11.26 -4.88
C ILE A 146 10.45 -10.56 -3.62
N LYS A 147 11.41 -11.20 -2.96
CA LYS A 147 12.18 -10.63 -1.86
C LYS A 147 13.57 -10.35 -2.39
N LEU A 148 13.99 -9.08 -2.39
CA LEU A 148 15.32 -8.70 -2.85
C LEU A 148 16.34 -8.90 -1.73
N ASN A 149 16.10 -8.28 -0.56
CA ASN A 149 16.99 -8.30 0.61
C ASN A 149 16.20 -8.49 1.93
N HIS A 150 16.79 -8.21 3.10
CA HIS A 150 16.07 -8.23 4.38
C HIS A 150 14.90 -7.22 4.36
N ASP A 151 13.68 -7.77 4.32
CA ASP A 151 12.37 -7.09 4.34
C ASP A 151 12.02 -6.11 3.21
N ASP A 152 12.86 -6.04 2.17
CA ASP A 152 12.55 -5.42 0.88
C ASP A 152 11.84 -6.41 -0.06
N TYR A 153 10.59 -6.06 -0.42
CA TYR A 153 9.73 -6.86 -1.29
C TYR A 153 9.20 -6.00 -2.42
N LYS A 154 9.31 -6.51 -3.65
CA LYS A 154 8.84 -5.83 -4.86
C LYS A 154 8.04 -6.76 -5.75
N LEU A 155 7.35 -6.19 -6.73
CA LEU A 155 6.78 -6.95 -7.84
C LEU A 155 7.77 -6.99 -9.00
N THR A 156 7.77 -8.08 -9.76
CA THR A 156 8.51 -8.18 -11.02
C THR A 156 7.63 -8.78 -12.11
N PHE A 157 7.84 -8.35 -13.35
CA PHE A 157 7.15 -8.88 -14.53
C PHE A 157 7.66 -10.27 -14.86
N CYS A 158 6.73 -11.19 -15.09
CA CYS A 158 7.01 -12.59 -15.34
C CYS A 158 5.97 -13.20 -16.28
N ASN A 159 6.29 -14.35 -16.85
CA ASN A 159 5.33 -15.12 -17.62
C ASN A 159 4.41 -15.97 -16.72
N PHE A 160 3.44 -16.66 -17.31
CA PHE A 160 2.50 -17.53 -16.58
C PHE A 160 3.19 -18.65 -15.76
N LEU A 161 4.40 -19.06 -16.14
CA LEU A 161 5.21 -20.06 -15.43
C LEU A 161 6.03 -19.46 -14.28
N GLY A 162 6.06 -18.13 -14.15
CA GLY A 162 6.83 -17.40 -13.15
C GLY A 162 8.27 -17.05 -13.55
N ASN A 163 8.65 -17.25 -14.82
CA ASN A 163 9.95 -16.83 -15.33
C ASN A 163 9.97 -15.31 -15.50
N GLU A 164 10.96 -14.64 -14.92
CA GLU A 164 11.07 -13.18 -14.89
C GLU A 164 11.50 -12.64 -16.27
N PHE A 165 10.89 -11.54 -16.69
CA PHE A 165 11.18 -10.92 -17.99
C PHE A 165 12.63 -10.46 -18.09
N PHE A 166 13.11 -9.74 -17.08
CA PHE A 166 14.45 -9.17 -17.09
C PHE A 166 15.55 -10.23 -16.89
N GLU A 167 15.26 -11.34 -16.21
CA GLU A 167 16.16 -12.49 -16.20
C GLU A 167 16.22 -13.20 -17.56
N TYR A 168 15.08 -13.33 -18.23
CA TYR A 168 15.01 -13.88 -19.58
C TYR A 168 15.78 -12.99 -20.59
N LYS A 169 15.79 -11.68 -20.37
CA LYS A 169 16.44 -10.67 -21.22
C LYS A 169 17.81 -10.19 -20.74
N LYS A 170 18.41 -10.81 -19.72
CA LYS A 170 19.64 -10.28 -19.09
C LYS A 170 20.87 -10.18 -20.00
N TYR A 171 20.91 -10.94 -21.09
CA TYR A 171 22.00 -10.90 -22.08
C TYR A 171 21.62 -10.13 -23.35
N ASP A 172 20.40 -9.59 -23.41
CA ASP A 172 19.93 -8.75 -24.50
C ASP A 172 20.44 -7.31 -24.24
N PRO A 173 21.31 -6.73 -25.09
CA PRO A 173 21.90 -5.41 -24.86
C PRO A 173 20.87 -4.30 -24.68
N GLN A 174 19.65 -4.48 -25.18
CA GLN A 174 18.56 -3.52 -24.97
C GLN A 174 18.09 -3.46 -23.52
N TYR A 175 18.27 -4.55 -22.75
CA TYR A 175 17.72 -4.68 -21.39
C TYR A 175 18.79 -4.93 -20.32
N SER A 176 19.99 -5.38 -20.71
CA SER A 176 21.05 -5.77 -19.78
C SER A 176 21.50 -4.63 -18.87
N ASP A 177 21.50 -3.41 -19.41
CA ASP A 177 22.06 -2.23 -18.75
C ASP A 177 20.99 -1.39 -18.05
N LEU A 178 19.73 -1.84 -18.07
CA LEU A 178 18.64 -1.16 -17.38
C LEU A 178 18.84 -1.24 -15.86
N SER A 179 18.58 -0.11 -15.20
CA SER A 179 18.56 -0.02 -13.74
C SER A 179 17.37 -0.78 -13.14
N ASP A 180 17.46 -1.10 -11.85
CA ASP A 180 16.47 -1.91 -11.15
C ASP A 180 15.09 -1.24 -11.04
N GLU A 181 15.02 0.08 -11.21
CA GLU A 181 13.76 0.85 -11.24
C GLU A 181 12.87 0.51 -12.45
N TYR A 182 13.44 -0.03 -13.53
CA TYR A 182 12.67 -0.58 -14.66
C TYR A 182 12.29 -2.05 -14.42
N LYS A 183 13.05 -2.75 -13.58
CA LYS A 183 12.91 -4.21 -13.38
C LYS A 183 11.85 -4.57 -12.36
N PHE A 184 11.61 -3.66 -11.41
CA PHE A 184 10.75 -3.89 -10.27
C PHE A 184 9.73 -2.79 -10.10
N VAL A 185 8.55 -3.19 -9.62
CA VAL A 185 7.48 -2.26 -9.25
C VAL A 185 7.36 -2.23 -7.74
N ASP A 186 7.57 -1.04 -7.16
CA ASP A 186 7.37 -0.77 -5.74
C ASP A 186 5.89 -0.80 -5.37
N PHE A 187 5.55 -1.34 -4.20
CA PHE A 187 4.15 -1.46 -3.77
C PHE A 187 3.46 -0.10 -3.59
N GLY A 188 4.21 0.95 -3.27
CA GLY A 188 3.70 2.31 -3.13
C GLY A 188 3.29 2.92 -4.48
N SER A 189 3.85 2.43 -5.59
CA SER A 189 3.45 2.78 -6.96
C SER A 189 2.20 2.03 -7.43
N VAL A 190 1.57 1.24 -6.56
CA VAL A 190 0.29 0.57 -6.85
C VAL A 190 -0.83 1.28 -6.11
N LYS A 191 -1.76 1.88 -6.86
CA LYS A 191 -3.02 2.39 -6.33
C LYS A 191 -3.92 1.24 -5.90
N LYS A 192 -3.73 0.76 -4.68
CA LYS A 192 -4.47 -0.39 -4.13
C LYS A 192 -5.95 -0.05 -4.01
N THR A 193 -6.81 -1.00 -4.41
CA THR A 193 -8.27 -0.94 -4.23
C THR A 193 -8.69 -1.43 -2.84
N ASN A 194 -7.88 -2.29 -2.23
CA ASN A 194 -8.12 -2.90 -0.92
C ASN A 194 -6.81 -2.94 -0.11
N ASN A 195 -6.89 -3.20 1.20
CA ASN A 195 -5.72 -3.39 2.08
C ASN A 195 -5.06 -4.76 1.84
N LEU A 196 -4.51 -4.96 0.64
CA LEU A 196 -3.79 -6.17 0.28
C LEU A 196 -2.35 -6.13 0.81
N LYS A 197 -1.97 -7.15 1.57
CA LYS A 197 -0.59 -7.32 2.03
C LYS A 197 0.21 -8.08 1.00
N PHE A 198 0.76 -7.38 0.00
CA PHE A 198 1.58 -7.99 -1.06
C PHE A 198 2.69 -8.90 -0.54
N LYS A 199 3.32 -8.57 0.59
CA LYS A 199 4.37 -9.40 1.24
C LYS A 199 3.92 -10.83 1.58
N GLU A 200 2.63 -11.07 1.79
CA GLU A 200 2.10 -12.42 2.08
C GLU A 200 2.01 -13.31 0.83
N TYR A 201 2.26 -12.74 -0.36
CA TYR A 201 2.16 -13.42 -1.67
C TYR A 201 3.51 -13.85 -2.25
N VAL A 202 4.59 -13.74 -1.48
CA VAL A 202 5.95 -14.13 -1.90
C VAL A 202 6.00 -15.57 -2.39
N GLY A 203 6.64 -15.78 -3.54
CA GLY A 203 6.85 -17.11 -4.09
C GLY A 203 7.23 -17.10 -5.57
N HIS A 204 7.48 -18.29 -6.12
CA HIS A 204 7.92 -18.43 -7.51
C HIS A 204 6.79 -18.25 -8.54
N ALA A 205 5.54 -18.52 -8.15
CA ALA A 205 4.41 -18.45 -9.05
C ALA A 205 3.84 -17.02 -9.16
N PRO A 206 3.36 -16.60 -10.34
CA PRO A 206 2.63 -15.34 -10.48
C PRO A 206 1.40 -15.32 -9.59
N LYS A 207 1.11 -14.14 -9.04
CA LYS A 207 -0.03 -13.89 -8.14
C LYS A 207 -0.96 -12.83 -8.68
N PHE A 208 -0.45 -11.99 -9.57
CA PHE A 208 -1.20 -10.91 -10.18
C PHE A 208 -1.08 -10.98 -11.70
N PHE A 209 -2.09 -10.45 -12.36
CA PHE A 209 -2.14 -10.28 -13.79
C PHE A 209 -2.48 -8.83 -14.10
N ALA A 210 -1.62 -8.19 -14.88
CA ALA A 210 -1.80 -6.83 -15.38
C ALA A 210 -2.64 -6.86 -16.64
N VAL A 211 -3.63 -5.97 -16.73
CA VAL A 211 -4.50 -5.84 -17.89
C VAL A 211 -4.73 -4.39 -18.23
N GLU A 212 -5.07 -4.16 -19.49
CA GLU A 212 -5.57 -2.88 -19.94
C GLU A 212 -6.86 -2.53 -19.21
N GLY A 213 -6.86 -1.38 -18.55
CA GLY A 213 -8.05 -0.81 -17.93
C GLY A 213 -8.69 0.28 -18.80
N LEU A 214 -9.63 1.01 -18.20
CA LEU A 214 -10.33 2.10 -18.87
C LEU A 214 -9.41 3.32 -19.03
N ILE A 215 -9.63 4.08 -20.09
CA ILE A 215 -9.12 5.44 -20.22
C ILE A 215 -9.98 6.34 -19.32
N GLU A 216 -9.37 7.08 -18.39
CA GLU A 216 -10.12 8.10 -17.65
C GLU A 216 -10.36 9.33 -18.53
N PRO A 217 -11.49 10.07 -18.34
CA PRO A 217 -11.76 11.27 -19.12
C PRO A 217 -10.60 12.28 -19.04
N GLY A 218 -10.04 12.67 -20.19
CA GLY A 218 -8.92 13.61 -20.28
C GLY A 218 -7.54 12.96 -20.44
N SER A 219 -7.44 11.63 -20.36
CA SER A 219 -6.21 10.89 -20.68
C SER A 219 -6.27 10.25 -22.07
N GLU A 220 -5.11 10.10 -22.70
CA GLU A 220 -4.92 9.27 -23.89
C GLU A 220 -4.33 7.89 -23.54
N ASN A 221 -3.94 7.68 -22.27
CA ASN A 221 -3.25 6.48 -21.82
C ASN A 221 -4.23 5.55 -21.10
N HIS A 222 -4.20 4.28 -21.47
CA HIS A 222 -4.90 3.26 -20.69
C HIS A 222 -4.18 2.99 -19.38
N VAL A 223 -4.95 2.92 -18.30
CA VAL A 223 -4.43 2.45 -17.00
C VAL A 223 -4.06 0.97 -17.07
N ILE A 224 -3.16 0.55 -16.18
CA ILE A 224 -2.83 -0.87 -16.00
C ILE A 224 -3.47 -1.37 -14.72
N ASP A 225 -4.54 -2.15 -14.85
CA ASP A 225 -5.23 -2.73 -13.72
C ASP A 225 -4.60 -4.06 -13.32
N LEU A 226 -4.36 -4.21 -12.01
CA LEU A 226 -3.87 -5.45 -11.42
C LEU A 226 -5.03 -6.28 -10.87
N PHE A 227 -5.06 -7.55 -11.25
CA PHE A 227 -6.02 -8.53 -10.74
C PHE A 227 -5.31 -9.68 -10.09
N GLU A 228 -5.91 -10.24 -9.04
CA GLU A 228 -5.48 -11.52 -8.47
C GLU A 228 -5.60 -12.64 -9.50
N LEU A 229 -4.60 -13.51 -9.54
CA LEU A 229 -4.64 -14.73 -10.33
C LEU A 229 -5.30 -15.84 -9.49
N VAL A 230 -6.44 -16.35 -9.97
CA VAL A 230 -7.16 -17.49 -9.35
C VAL A 230 -7.16 -18.68 -10.31
N ARG A 231 -7.48 -19.88 -9.79
CA ARG A 231 -7.45 -21.12 -10.59
C ARG A 231 -8.29 -21.05 -11.87
N GLU A 232 -9.39 -20.29 -11.84
CA GLU A 232 -10.34 -20.15 -12.95
C GLU A 232 -10.14 -18.85 -13.75
N GLY A 233 -8.98 -18.19 -13.61
CA GLY A 233 -8.60 -17.02 -14.40
C GLY A 233 -8.46 -15.73 -13.59
N LYS A 234 -9.19 -14.69 -14.00
CA LYS A 234 -9.09 -13.34 -13.44
C LYS A 234 -9.91 -13.22 -12.17
N GLY A 235 -9.24 -13.01 -11.04
CA GLY A 235 -9.85 -12.78 -9.73
C GLY A 235 -10.31 -11.34 -9.55
N ARG A 236 -10.30 -10.86 -8.29
CA ARG A 236 -10.67 -9.46 -7.97
C ARG A 236 -9.57 -8.48 -8.40
N LYS A 237 -9.98 -7.25 -8.72
CA LYS A 237 -9.05 -6.12 -8.91
C LYS A 237 -8.39 -5.79 -7.57
N VAL A 238 -7.06 -5.75 -7.53
CA VAL A 238 -6.28 -5.43 -6.33
C VAL A 238 -5.65 -4.03 -6.38
N GLY A 239 -5.49 -3.47 -7.57
CA GLY A 239 -4.97 -2.13 -7.72
C GLY A 239 -4.85 -1.71 -9.17
N THR A 240 -4.22 -0.57 -9.36
CA THR A 240 -3.83 -0.01 -10.66
C THR A 240 -2.40 0.48 -10.53
N LEU A 241 -1.53 0.21 -11.50
CA LEU A 241 -0.19 0.78 -11.51
C LEU A 241 -0.27 2.29 -11.73
N ALA A 242 0.53 3.05 -11.00
CA ALA A 242 0.58 4.51 -11.15
C ALA A 242 1.42 4.92 -12.37
N ASP A 243 0.95 5.96 -13.06
CA ASP A 243 1.69 6.77 -14.01
C ASP A 243 1.66 8.22 -13.53
N GLU A 244 2.32 8.43 -12.39
CA GLU A 244 2.42 9.72 -11.72
C GLU A 244 3.88 10.19 -11.78
N PHE A 245 4.06 11.48 -12.00
CA PHE A 245 5.38 12.11 -11.99
C PHE A 245 5.28 13.45 -11.30
N GLY A 246 6.14 13.72 -10.33
CA GLY A 246 6.27 15.08 -9.83
C GLY A 246 7.69 15.41 -9.42
N TYR A 247 8.03 16.67 -9.61
CA TYR A 247 9.37 17.19 -9.45
C TYR A 247 9.32 18.65 -9.00
N PHE A 248 10.39 19.11 -8.37
CA PHE A 248 10.61 20.52 -8.12
C PHE A 248 11.42 21.13 -9.26
N ASP A 249 11.08 22.34 -9.66
CA ASP A 249 11.89 23.12 -10.59
C ASP A 249 12.96 23.98 -9.88
N ASP A 250 13.70 24.75 -10.67
CA ASP A 250 14.74 25.69 -10.24
C ASP A 250 14.17 26.77 -9.30
N GLN A 251 12.89 27.11 -9.47
CA GLN A 251 12.15 28.10 -8.69
C GLN A 251 11.47 27.51 -7.45
N ASN A 252 11.75 26.24 -7.13
CA ASN A 252 11.13 25.47 -6.05
C ASN A 252 9.62 25.27 -6.22
N LYS A 253 9.07 25.38 -7.42
CA LYS A 253 7.67 25.03 -7.68
C LYS A 253 7.54 23.54 -7.90
N LEU A 254 6.53 22.95 -7.29
CA LEU A 254 6.19 21.55 -7.49
C LEU A 254 5.35 21.41 -8.74
N HIS A 255 5.85 20.65 -9.72
CA HIS A 255 5.07 20.21 -10.87
C HIS A 255 4.61 18.78 -10.62
N TYR A 256 3.32 18.50 -10.79
CA TYR A 256 2.76 17.17 -10.61
C TYR A 256 1.86 16.80 -11.79
N TYR A 257 2.11 15.60 -12.32
CA TYR A 257 1.40 14.97 -13.42
C TYR A 257 0.78 13.66 -12.95
N ASN A 258 -0.47 13.44 -13.34
CA ASN A 258 -1.12 12.13 -13.28
C ASN A 258 -1.58 11.78 -14.69
N TYR A 259 -0.73 11.06 -15.42
CA TYR A 259 -0.92 10.80 -16.86
C TYR A 259 -2.09 9.87 -17.17
N HIS A 260 -2.66 9.22 -16.16
CA HIS A 260 -3.90 8.47 -16.27
C HIS A 260 -5.15 9.36 -16.21
N LYS A 261 -5.03 10.61 -15.79
CA LYS A 261 -6.14 11.58 -15.68
C LYS A 261 -6.04 12.71 -16.67
N SER A 262 -4.85 13.26 -16.86
CA SER A 262 -4.62 14.41 -17.70
C SER A 262 -3.20 14.39 -18.26
N ALA A 263 -3.02 14.93 -19.45
CA ALA A 263 -1.70 15.24 -19.99
C ALA A 263 -1.10 16.54 -19.40
N GLU A 264 -1.92 17.37 -18.77
CA GLU A 264 -1.51 18.64 -18.17
C GLU A 264 -1.05 18.44 -16.71
N SER A 265 0.02 19.15 -16.33
CA SER A 265 0.43 19.24 -14.93
C SER A 265 -0.30 20.31 -14.16
N ASN A 266 -0.41 20.07 -12.86
CA ASN A 266 -0.64 21.13 -11.89
C ASN A 266 0.71 21.63 -11.37
N THR A 267 0.81 22.96 -11.19
CA THR A 267 1.98 23.60 -10.61
C THR A 267 1.59 24.27 -9.29
N TYR A 268 2.36 23.96 -8.24
CA TYR A 268 2.11 24.43 -6.88
C TYR A 268 3.30 25.21 -6.34
N ASP A 269 3.02 26.35 -5.74
CA ASP A 269 3.99 27.06 -4.92
C ASP A 269 4.12 26.36 -3.56
N PRO A 270 5.32 26.23 -2.96
CA PRO A 270 5.51 25.55 -1.68
C PRO A 270 4.62 26.04 -0.53
N GLU A 271 4.26 27.32 -0.55
CA GLU A 271 3.41 27.94 0.47
C GLU A 271 1.92 27.64 0.26
N SER A 272 1.54 27.15 -0.92
CA SER A 272 0.15 26.90 -1.35
C SER A 272 -0.34 25.48 -1.09
N PHE A 273 0.52 24.62 -0.53
CA PHE A 273 0.17 23.24 -0.21
C PHE A 273 0.72 22.79 1.14
N SER A 274 0.07 21.78 1.71
CA SER A 274 0.55 21.00 2.85
C SER A 274 0.46 19.52 2.53
N VAL A 275 1.25 18.71 3.23
CA VAL A 275 1.20 17.25 3.09
C VAL A 275 0.64 16.63 4.35
N LYS A 276 -0.29 15.70 4.19
CA LYS A 276 -0.74 14.82 5.26
C LYS A 276 -0.42 13.38 4.93
N MET A 277 0.12 12.67 5.90
CA MET A 277 0.27 11.22 5.82
C MET A 277 -1.07 10.55 6.14
N ILE A 278 -1.49 9.58 5.33
CA ILE A 278 -2.64 8.73 5.66
C ILE A 278 -2.15 7.36 6.06
N ASN A 279 -2.49 6.93 7.29
CA ASN A 279 -2.08 5.70 7.97
C ASN A 279 -0.60 5.62 8.39
N LEU A 280 -0.37 5.72 9.70
CA LEU A 280 0.91 5.54 10.42
C LEU A 280 1.11 4.10 10.92
N ASP A 281 0.73 3.11 10.13
CA ASP A 281 1.29 1.77 10.34
C ASP A 281 2.46 1.69 9.36
N VAL A 282 3.70 1.68 9.87
CA VAL A 282 4.93 1.68 9.06
C VAL A 282 5.01 0.44 8.15
N LYS A 283 4.18 -0.58 8.44
CA LYS A 283 3.95 -1.75 7.57
C LYS A 283 2.88 -1.52 6.47
N LYS A 284 2.25 -0.35 6.42
CA LYS A 284 1.08 0.02 5.58
C LYS A 284 1.13 1.46 5.03
N ILE A 285 2.25 2.17 5.08
CA ILE A 285 2.32 3.50 4.42
C ILE A 285 2.22 3.25 2.91
N ASP A 286 1.04 3.50 2.34
CA ASP A 286 0.81 3.24 0.92
C ASP A 286 0.57 4.55 0.14
N LYS A 287 0.21 5.66 0.81
CA LYS A 287 -0.29 6.89 0.15
C LYS A 287 -0.03 8.14 0.98
N PHE A 288 0.30 9.26 0.31
CA PHE A 288 0.35 10.60 0.88
C PHE A 288 -0.77 11.47 0.32
N HIS A 289 -1.25 12.45 1.08
CA HIS A 289 -2.22 13.43 0.61
C HIS A 289 -1.56 14.81 0.51
N LEU A 290 -1.53 15.35 -0.70
CA LEU A 290 -1.22 16.74 -0.95
C LEU A 290 -2.51 17.54 -0.82
N ILE A 291 -2.57 18.44 0.15
CA ILE A 291 -3.70 19.35 0.35
C ILE A 291 -3.27 20.70 -0.19
N ALA A 292 -3.88 21.13 -1.28
CA ALA A 292 -3.51 22.35 -1.98
C ALA A 292 -4.75 23.18 -2.32
N GLU A 293 -4.58 24.49 -2.51
CA GLU A 293 -5.69 25.39 -2.86
C GLU A 293 -6.41 24.99 -4.16
N GLN A 294 -5.66 24.41 -5.10
CA GLN A 294 -6.18 23.94 -6.40
C GLN A 294 -6.84 22.55 -6.32
N GLY A 295 -6.98 21.98 -5.12
CA GLY A 295 -7.63 20.70 -4.85
C GLY A 295 -6.69 19.64 -4.26
N ASP A 296 -7.27 18.75 -3.47
CA ASP A 296 -6.54 17.68 -2.79
C ASP A 296 -6.16 16.54 -3.75
N ILE A 297 -4.92 16.07 -3.65
CA ILE A 297 -4.36 15.00 -4.48
C ILE A 297 -3.84 13.87 -3.61
N ILE A 298 -4.13 12.64 -4.02
CA ILE A 298 -3.52 11.44 -3.45
C ILE A 298 -2.28 11.11 -4.27
N ILE A 299 -1.14 11.04 -3.59
CA ILE A 299 0.16 10.80 -4.18
C ILE A 299 0.62 9.36 -3.90
N HIS A 300 1.05 8.68 -4.96
CA HIS A 300 1.70 7.38 -4.90
C HIS A 300 3.23 7.54 -4.99
N THR A 301 3.96 6.86 -4.11
CA THR A 301 5.39 7.13 -3.88
C THR A 301 6.21 5.85 -3.84
N ILE A 302 7.51 5.97 -4.06
CA ILE A 302 8.49 4.93 -3.73
C ILE A 302 8.92 5.16 -2.30
N LEU A 303 8.66 4.18 -1.42
CA LEU A 303 9.08 4.27 -0.02
C LEU A 303 10.59 4.10 0.08
N GLU A 304 11.22 4.94 0.88
CA GLU A 304 12.64 4.81 1.18
C GLU A 304 12.83 4.22 2.58
N ASN A 305 13.75 3.25 2.68
CA ASN A 305 14.20 2.55 3.89
C ASN A 305 13.50 2.97 5.19
N LEU A 306 12.38 2.32 5.48
CA LEU A 306 11.60 2.49 6.70
C LEU A 306 12.15 1.69 7.90
N ASP A 307 13.40 1.19 7.83
CA ASP A 307 14.10 0.50 8.94
C ASP A 307 14.33 1.39 10.18
N ILE A 308 13.72 2.57 10.21
CA ILE A 308 13.84 3.61 11.21
C ILE A 308 12.67 3.56 12.22
N PHE A 309 11.84 2.50 12.19
CA PHE A 309 10.73 2.28 13.13
C PHE A 309 10.59 0.82 13.60
#